data_AF-A5I6E8-F1
#
_entry.id   AF-A5I6E8-F1
#
_cell.length_a   1.000
_cell.length_b   1.000
_cell.length_c   1.000
_cell.angle_alpha   90.00
_cell.angle_beta   90.00
_cell.angle_gamma   90.00
#
_symmetry.space_group_name_H-M   'P 1'
#
loop_
_entity.id
_entity.type
_entity.pdbx_description
1 polymer ?
#
loop_
_entity_poly.entity_id
_entity_poly.type
_entity_poly.pdbx_seq_one_letter_code
_entity_poly.pdbx_strand_id
1 'polypeptide(L)'
;MQQGLGLNSIFLVIMLGLFYVMVFLPEKKRKKKYNEMLNSISVNDEVITRGGIIGKIVNIKEDYVIIQTGPDRVKVQISKSGILDISKKREDTDKKEDMDKKEEKSAKEDK
;
A
#
# COMPACT_ATOMS: atom_id res chain seq x y z
N MET A 1 19.00 -8.20 48.74
CA MET A 1 18.41 -7.23 47.80
C MET A 1 18.67 -7.70 46.38
N GLN A 2 17.84 -8.61 45.84
CA GLN A 2 17.94 -9.08 44.45
C GLN A 2 16.61 -9.74 44.04
N GLN A 3 15.51 -8.98 44.10
CA GLN A 3 14.21 -9.40 43.57
C GLN A 3 13.64 -8.21 42.81
N GLY A 4 13.93 -8.16 41.52
CA GLY A 4 13.58 -7.06 40.62
C GLY A 4 13.99 -7.29 39.17
N LEU A 5 14.92 -8.21 38.91
CA LEU A 5 15.41 -8.51 37.55
C LEU A 5 14.54 -9.48 36.74
N GLY A 6 13.73 -10.33 37.39
CA GLY A 6 12.87 -11.31 36.71
C GLY A 6 11.66 -10.69 36.00
N LEU A 7 10.99 -9.72 36.64
CA LEU A 7 9.81 -9.06 36.09
C LEU A 7 10.15 -8.09 34.95
N ASN A 8 11.31 -7.42 35.02
CA ASN A 8 11.75 -6.52 33.95
C ASN A 8 12.15 -7.28 32.67
N SER A 9 12.72 -8.48 32.82
CA SER A 9 13.09 -9.32 31.68
C SER A 9 11.86 -9.87 30.95
N ILE A 10 10.82 -10.29 31.67
CA ILE A 10 9.56 -10.75 31.05
C ILE A 10 8.86 -9.60 30.31
N PHE A 11 8.86 -8.40 30.89
CA PHE A 11 8.27 -7.21 30.28
C PHE A 11 9.00 -6.81 29.00
N LEU A 12 10.34 -6.91 29.00
CA LEU A 12 11.17 -6.62 27.83
C LEU A 12 10.94 -7.61 26.69
N VAL A 13 10.82 -8.91 27.00
CA VAL A 13 10.50 -9.94 25.99
C VAL A 13 9.09 -9.76 25.42
N ILE A 14 8.11 -9.42 26.27
CA ILE A 14 6.74 -9.11 25.84
C ILE A 14 6.71 -7.89 24.91
N MET A 15 7.40 -6.81 25.26
CA MET A 15 7.48 -5.60 24.43
C MET A 15 8.17 -5.88 23.08
N LEU A 16 9.27 -6.63 23.09
CA LEU A 16 9.97 -7.04 21.86
C LEU A 16 9.07 -7.90 20.96
N GLY A 17 8.32 -8.82 21.55
CA GLY A 17 7.34 -9.65 20.85
C GLY A 17 6.19 -8.84 20.25
N LEU A 18 5.64 -7.89 21.00
CA LEU A 18 4.55 -7.03 20.53
C LEU A 18 5.01 -6.15 19.36
N PHE A 19 6.19 -5.53 19.47
CA PHE A 19 6.76 -4.69 18.41
C PHE A 19 7.09 -5.51 17.15
N TYR A 20 7.64 -6.71 17.32
CA TYR A 20 7.93 -7.62 16.20
C TYR A 20 6.66 -8.01 15.43
N VAL A 21 5.60 -8.40 16.15
CA VAL A 21 4.30 -8.73 15.54
C VAL A 21 3.69 -7.51 14.87
N MET A 22 3.77 -6.33 15.50
CA MET A 22 3.22 -5.09 14.96
C MET A 22 3.95 -4.61 13.70
N VAL A 23 5.24 -4.89 13.51
CA VAL A 23 5.99 -4.49 12.29
C VAL A 23 5.88 -5.54 11.19
N PHE A 24 5.99 -6.83 11.51
CA PHE A 24 6.02 -7.89 10.51
C PHE A 24 4.64 -8.16 9.88
N LEU A 25 3.56 -8.02 10.66
CA LEU A 25 2.19 -8.23 10.19
C LEU A 25 1.71 -7.18 9.15
N PRO A 26 1.95 -5.87 9.30
CA PRO A 26 1.55 -4.88 8.30
C PRO A 26 2.42 -4.93 7.04
N GLU A 27 3.71 -5.26 7.14
CA GLU A 27 4.59 -5.32 5.96
C GLU A 27 4.13 -6.38 4.95
N LYS A 28 3.76 -7.58 5.42
CA LYS A 28 3.22 -8.62 4.55
C LYS A 28 1.95 -8.16 3.83
N LYS A 29 1.05 -7.48 4.55
CA LYS A 29 -0.18 -6.92 3.97
C LYS A 29 0.14 -5.86 2.91
N ARG A 30 1.12 -4.98 3.15
CA ARG A 30 1.53 -3.94 2.18
C ARG A 30 2.16 -4.55 0.92
N LYS A 31 3.08 -5.51 1.07
CA LYS A 31 3.70 -6.21 -0.06
C LYS A 31 2.67 -6.97 -0.90
N LYS A 32 1.71 -7.65 -0.25
CA LYS A 32 0.64 -8.37 -0.94
C LYS A 32 -0.25 -7.42 -1.75
N LYS A 33 -0.73 -6.33 -1.13
CA LYS A 33 -1.52 -5.29 -1.81
C LYS A 33 -0.78 -4.67 -2.99
N TYR A 34 0.52 -4.43 -2.84
CA TYR A 34 1.34 -3.89 -3.91
C TYR A 34 1.44 -4.85 -5.11
N ASN A 35 1.70 -6.13 -4.85
CA ASN A 35 1.74 -7.14 -5.91
C ASN A 35 0.37 -7.33 -6.58
N GLU A 36 -0.73 -7.32 -5.81
CA GLU A 36 -2.09 -7.36 -6.33
C GLU A 36 -2.37 -6.15 -7.24
N MET A 37 -1.94 -4.95 -6.83
CA MET A 37 -2.06 -3.74 -7.62
C MET A 37 -1.27 -3.84 -8.93
N LEU A 38 0.00 -4.29 -8.90
CA LEU A 38 0.81 -4.53 -10.10
C LEU A 38 0.19 -5.55 -11.06
N ASN A 39 -0.54 -6.54 -10.54
CA ASN A 39 -1.23 -7.55 -11.33
C ASN A 39 -2.57 -7.07 -11.89
N SER A 40 -3.19 -6.08 -11.25
CA SER A 40 -4.45 -5.48 -11.73
C SER A 40 -4.28 -4.55 -12.93
N ILE A 41 -3.03 -4.21 -13.25
CA ILE A 41 -2.67 -3.30 -14.35
C ILE A 41 -3.03 -3.92 -15.70
N SER A 42 -3.76 -3.16 -16.50
CA SER A 42 -4.18 -3.54 -17.85
C SER A 42 -3.69 -2.55 -18.92
N VAL A 43 -3.67 -3.00 -20.17
CA VAL A 43 -3.37 -2.13 -21.31
C VAL A 43 -4.48 -1.07 -21.40
N ASN A 44 -4.11 0.17 -21.69
CA ASN A 44 -4.95 1.37 -21.63
C ASN A 44 -5.21 1.99 -20.26
N ASP A 45 -4.69 1.41 -19.16
CA ASP A 45 -4.79 2.08 -17.87
C ASP A 45 -3.87 3.31 -17.82
N GLU A 46 -4.35 4.37 -17.18
CA GLU A 46 -3.54 5.53 -16.84
C GLU A 46 -2.84 5.26 -15.51
N VAL A 47 -1.52 5.48 -15.47
CA VAL A 47 -0.70 5.17 -14.31
C VAL A 47 0.18 6.34 -13.93
N ILE A 48 0.48 6.40 -12.64
CA ILE A 48 1.43 7.34 -12.06
C ILE A 48 2.65 6.53 -11.64
N THR A 49 3.80 6.93 -12.17
CA THR A 49 5.08 6.34 -11.77
C THR A 49 5.59 6.97 -10.47
N ARG A 50 6.51 6.31 -9.78
CA ARG A 50 7.15 6.87 -8.56
C ARG A 50 7.89 8.20 -8.80
N GLY A 51 8.24 8.50 -10.04
CA GLY A 51 8.85 9.78 -10.44
C GLY A 51 7.85 10.89 -10.75
N GLY A 52 6.54 10.66 -10.56
CA GLY A 52 5.49 11.63 -10.87
C GLY A 52 5.11 11.70 -12.36
N ILE A 53 5.67 10.84 -13.21
CA ILE A 53 5.29 10.76 -14.63
C ILE A 53 3.91 10.11 -14.72
N ILE A 54 3.00 10.78 -15.40
CA ILE A 54 1.64 10.30 -15.69
C ILE A 54 1.61 9.87 -17.15
N GLY A 55 1.05 8.69 -17.41
CA GLY A 55 0.94 8.19 -18.77
C GLY A 55 0.03 6.98 -18.89
N LYS A 56 -0.27 6.61 -20.13
CA LYS A 56 -1.14 5.48 -20.47
C LYS A 56 -0.32 4.25 -20.81
N ILE A 57 -0.69 3.09 -20.30
CA ILE A 57 -0.01 1.84 -20.63
C ILE A 57 -0.36 1.40 -22.04
N VAL A 58 0.67 1.16 -22.84
CA VAL A 58 0.56 0.68 -24.23
C VAL A 58 0.92 -0.79 -24.36
N ASN A 59 1.82 -1.28 -23.52
CA ASN A 59 2.25 -2.68 -23.53
C ASN A 59 2.72 -3.13 -22.15
N ILE A 60 2.47 -4.40 -21.81
CA ILE A 60 2.85 -5.02 -20.54
C ILE A 60 3.71 -6.24 -20.84
N LYS A 61 4.87 -6.31 -20.20
CA LYS A 61 5.75 -7.49 -20.15
C LYS A 61 5.88 -7.96 -18.70
N GLU A 62 6.60 -9.05 -18.49
CA GLU A 62 6.79 -9.63 -17.14
C GLU A 62 7.54 -8.67 -16.21
N ASP A 63 8.67 -8.12 -16.66
CA ASP A 63 9.52 -7.25 -15.82
C ASP A 63 9.27 -5.75 -15.99
N TYR A 64 8.74 -5.34 -17.14
CA TYR A 64 8.58 -3.93 -17.51
C TYR A 64 7.26 -3.65 -18.21
N VAL A 65 6.85 -2.38 -18.19
CA VAL A 65 5.71 -1.88 -18.96
C VAL A 65 6.16 -0.71 -19.82
N ILE A 66 5.50 -0.54 -20.96
CA ILE A 66 5.70 0.61 -21.84
C ILE A 66 4.53 1.56 -21.59
N ILE A 67 4.86 2.76 -21.14
CA ILE A 67 3.89 3.85 -20.97
C ILE A 67 4.08 4.90 -22.06
N GLN A 68 2.98 5.52 -22.45
CA GLN A 68 2.95 6.66 -23.33
C GLN A 68 2.62 7.91 -22.52
N THR A 69 3.47 8.92 -22.58
CA THR A 69 3.32 10.17 -21.82
C THR A 69 3.49 11.39 -22.72
N GLY A 70 2.88 12.51 -22.30
CA GLY A 70 2.94 13.79 -22.99
C GLY A 70 2.14 13.88 -24.30
N PRO A 71 2.05 15.08 -24.88
CA PRO A 71 1.36 15.32 -26.15
C PRO A 71 2.03 14.63 -27.34
N ASP A 72 3.37 14.52 -27.29
CA ASP A 72 4.19 13.89 -28.35
C ASP A 72 4.17 12.35 -28.30
N ARG A 73 3.36 11.77 -27.40
CA ARG A 73 3.12 10.32 -27.35
C ARG A 73 4.41 9.50 -27.19
N VAL A 74 5.38 10.04 -26.44
CA VAL A 74 6.67 9.41 -26.18
C VAL A 74 6.46 8.10 -25.42
N LYS A 75 7.07 7.03 -25.91
CA LYS A 75 7.04 5.70 -25.27
C LYS A 75 8.23 5.56 -24.34
N VAL A 76 7.96 5.30 -23.06
CA VAL A 76 8.97 5.11 -22.03
C VAL A 76 8.83 3.72 -21.43
N GLN A 77 9.94 3.01 -21.31
CA GLN A 77 10.00 1.72 -20.65
C GLN A 77 10.29 1.93 -19.17
N ILE A 78 9.41 1.40 -18.31
CA ILE A 78 9.56 1.47 -16.86
C ILE A 78 9.44 0.07 -16.26
N SER A 79 10.19 -0.21 -15.20
CA SER A 79 10.01 -1.44 -14.42
C SER A 79 8.61 -1.50 -13.83
N LYS A 80 8.02 -2.70 -13.73
CA LYS A 80 6.70 -2.89 -13.11
C LYS A 80 6.66 -2.36 -11.66
N SER A 81 7.74 -2.56 -10.91
CA SER A 81 7.95 -2.01 -9.56
C SER A 81 8.08 -0.48 -9.48
N GLY A 82 8.19 0.19 -10.63
CA GLY A 82 8.28 1.65 -10.73
C GLY A 82 6.92 2.34 -10.72
N ILE A 83 5.83 1.57 -10.78
CA ILE A 83 4.46 2.07 -10.79
C ILE A 83 4.04 2.33 -9.34
N LEU A 84 3.55 3.55 -9.10
CA LEU A 84 3.09 4.01 -7.79
C LEU A 84 1.59 3.81 -7.64
N ASP A 85 0.82 4.28 -8.62
CA ASP A 85 -0.63 4.21 -8.60
C ASP A 85 -1.24 4.01 -10.00
N ILE A 86 -2.45 3.49 -10.05
CA ILE A 86 -3.26 3.39 -11.27
C ILE A 86 -4.33 4.48 -11.16
N SER A 87 -4.25 5.49 -12.02
CA SER A 87 -5.26 6.53 -12.19
C SER A 87 -6.46 5.96 -12.94
N LYS A 88 -7.13 4.97 -12.36
CA LYS A 88 -8.42 4.47 -12.85
C LYS A 88 -9.48 5.44 -12.36
N LYS A 89 -9.59 6.60 -13.04
CA LYS A 89 -10.60 7.65 -12.82
C LYS A 89 -11.39 7.49 -11.50
N ARG A 90 -10.78 7.90 -10.39
CA ARG A 90 -11.38 8.18 -9.06
C ARG A 90 -12.67 7.41 -8.69
N GLU A 91 -12.66 6.08 -8.54
CA GLU A 91 -13.85 5.40 -7.99
C GLU A 91 -13.65 4.42 -6.81
N ASP A 92 -12.42 4.08 -6.38
CA ASP A 92 -12.26 3.01 -5.35
C ASP A 92 -11.43 3.34 -4.10
N THR A 93 -10.93 4.58 -3.94
CA THR A 93 -10.18 4.95 -2.71
C THR A 93 -10.98 5.74 -1.68
N ASP A 94 -12.16 6.29 -1.99
CA ASP A 94 -13.00 6.99 -1.00
C ASP A 94 -13.90 6.06 -0.16
N LYS A 95 -14.11 4.79 -0.56
CA LYS A 95 -15.01 3.87 0.16
C LYS A 95 -14.44 3.21 1.41
N LYS A 96 -13.17 3.45 1.77
CA LYS A 96 -12.57 2.85 3.00
C LYS A 96 -12.43 3.83 4.16
N GLU A 97 -12.54 5.13 3.94
CA GLU A 97 -12.50 6.11 5.05
C GLU A 97 -13.88 6.29 5.73
N ASP A 98 -14.97 5.97 5.04
CA ASP A 98 -16.33 6.11 5.58
C ASP A 98 -16.79 4.96 6.48
N MET A 99 -16.11 3.81 6.50
CA MET A 99 -16.51 2.68 7.37
C MET A 99 -15.90 2.77 8.78
N ASP A 100 -14.69 3.32 8.96
CA ASP A 100 -14.08 3.47 10.30
C ASP A 100 -14.72 4.62 11.11
N LYS A 101 -15.26 5.66 10.45
CA LYS A 101 -15.94 6.77 11.15
C LYS A 101 -17.37 6.44 11.61
N LYS A 102 -17.98 5.35 11.12
CA LYS A 102 -19.38 5.01 11.43
C LYS A 102 -19.52 4.15 12.69
N GLU A 103 -18.50 3.37 13.05
CA GLU A 103 -18.52 2.55 14.27
C GLU A 103 -18.24 3.36 15.56
N GLU A 104 -17.45 4.44 15.49
CA GLU A 104 -17.12 5.22 16.69
C GLU A 104 -18.25 6.16 17.15
N LYS A 105 -19.20 6.49 16.26
CA LYS A 105 -20.37 7.33 16.61
C LYS A 105 -21.56 6.55 17.17
N SER A 106 -21.76 5.29 16.78
CA SER A 106 -22.88 4.48 17.31
C SER A 106 -22.66 3.96 18.73
N ALA A 107 -21.43 3.97 19.24
CA ALA A 107 -21.12 3.48 20.60
C ALA A 107 -21.19 4.55 21.70
N LYS A 108 -21.43 5.82 21.36
CA LYS A 108 -21.42 6.95 22.32
C LYS A 108 -22.76 7.66 22.52
N GLU A 109 -23.84 7.23 21.88
CA GLU A 109 -25.15 7.88 22.00
C GLU A 109 -26.17 7.09 22.85
N ASP A 110 -25.84 5.88 23.29
CA ASP A 110 -26.68 5.05 24.19
C ASP A 110 -26.09 4.89 25.62
N LYS A 111 -25.35 5.88 26.12
CA LYS A 111 -24.96 5.92 27.54
C LYS A 111 -25.04 7.30 28.15
#